data_AF-A0A5D0S6I8-F1
#
_entry.id   AF-A0A5D0S6I8-F1
#
_cell.length_a   1.000
_cell.length_b   1.000
_cell.length_c   1.000
_cell.angle_alpha   90.00
_cell.angle_beta   90.00
_cell.angle_gamma   90.00
#
_symmetry.space_group_name_H-M   'P 1'
#
loop_
_entity.id
_entity.type
_entity.pdbx_description
1 polymer ?
#
loop_
_entity_poly.entity_id
_entity_poly.type
_entity_poly.pdbx_seq_one_letter_code
_entity_poly.pdbx_strand_id
1 'polypeptide(L)'
;MCYYTCCCNPEDLVHKKNILEFNRKTLDQIGKGDKFLDIIQAARLAPSATNSQPWFFVTDDNHVYCYCIKPSLMKRIIYNKMNRIDMGISLCYFWLAGLNENFGISFYTDPDIKANASDAYYYIKSVTLKQ
;
A
#
# COMPACT_ATOMS: atom_id res chain seq x y z
N MET A 1 0.18 -11.34 23.18
CA MET A 1 0.88 -10.24 22.47
C MET A 1 -0.17 -9.21 22.08
N CYS A 2 -0.36 -8.20 22.92
CA CYS A 2 -1.31 -7.11 22.68
C CYS A 2 -0.67 -6.11 21.71
N TYR A 3 -1.31 -5.87 20.57
CA TYR A 3 -1.00 -4.71 19.74
C TYR A 3 -1.70 -3.50 20.38
N TYR A 4 -0.94 -2.68 21.10
CA TYR A 4 -1.40 -1.39 21.57
C TYR A 4 -1.34 -0.41 20.40
N THR A 5 -2.47 -0.11 19.77
CA THR A 5 -2.64 1.16 19.06
C THR A 5 -2.83 2.23 20.12
N CYS A 6 -1.77 2.98 20.42
CA CYS A 6 -1.87 4.16 21.28
C CYS A 6 -2.52 5.28 20.47
N CYS A 7 -3.80 5.55 20.72
CA CYS A 7 -4.47 6.75 20.22
C CYS A 7 -4.26 7.85 21.26
N CYS A 8 -3.33 8.77 21.03
CA CYS A 8 -3.23 9.99 21.83
C CYS A 8 -4.49 10.86 21.65
N ASN A 9 -4.75 11.74 22.62
CA ASN A 9 -5.89 12.65 22.58
C ASN A 9 -5.79 13.55 21.32
N PRO A 10 -6.87 13.73 20.54
CA PRO A 10 -6.84 14.55 19.32
C PRO A 10 -6.57 16.04 19.57
N GLU A 11 -6.67 16.49 20.82
CA GLU A 11 -6.37 17.86 21.25
C GLU A 11 -4.86 18.14 21.37
N ASP A 12 -4.02 17.11 21.40
CA ASP A 12 -2.58 17.27 21.33
C ASP A 12 -2.18 17.65 19.89
N LEU A 13 -1.68 18.88 19.72
CA LEU A 13 -1.22 19.48 18.45
C LEU A 13 0.01 18.80 17.81
N VAL A 14 0.32 17.55 18.16
CA VAL A 14 1.48 16.77 17.69
C VAL A 14 1.17 16.02 16.38
N HIS A 15 -0.04 16.15 15.85
CA HIS A 15 -0.42 15.58 14.56
C HIS A 15 0.26 16.35 13.41
N LYS A 16 0.93 15.60 12.53
CA LYS A 16 1.57 16.18 11.34
C LYS A 16 0.52 16.82 10.44
N LYS A 17 0.61 18.13 10.24
CA LYS A 17 -0.37 18.91 9.47
C LYS A 17 -0.03 18.96 7.98
N ASN A 18 1.22 18.67 7.62
CA ASN A 18 1.71 18.76 6.25
C ASN A 18 2.14 17.38 5.73
N ILE A 19 1.75 17.07 4.49
CA ILE A 19 2.14 15.83 3.78
C ILE A 19 3.68 15.72 3.68
N LEU A 20 4.39 16.85 3.65
CA LEU A 20 5.85 16.92 3.61
C LEU A 20 6.53 16.47 4.92
N GLU A 21 5.82 16.49 6.05
CA GLU A 21 6.36 16.05 7.34
C GLU A 21 6.41 14.52 7.44
N PHE A 22 5.76 13.81 6.52
CA PHE A 22 5.81 12.35 6.46
C PHE A 22 7.04 11.90 5.69
N ASN A 23 7.94 11.17 6.36
CA ASN A 23 9.07 10.51 5.70
C ASN A 23 8.57 9.31 4.88
N ARG A 24 8.08 9.58 3.66
CA ARG A 24 7.47 8.62 2.74
C ARG A 24 8.13 8.66 1.36
N LYS A 25 8.35 7.50 0.77
CA LYS A 25 8.83 7.33 -0.62
C LYS A 25 7.94 8.11 -1.58
N THR A 26 8.49 8.65 -2.67
CA THR A 26 7.68 9.36 -3.68
C THR A 26 6.77 8.40 -4.45
N LEU A 27 5.78 8.92 -5.17
CA LEU A 27 4.87 8.09 -5.97
C LEU A 27 5.63 7.22 -6.99
N ASP A 28 6.65 7.78 -7.64
CA ASP A 28 7.51 7.06 -8.61
C ASP A 28 8.28 5.89 -7.99
N GLN A 29 8.54 5.93 -6.68
CA GLN A 29 9.25 4.88 -5.95
C GLN A 29 8.32 3.77 -5.47
N ILE A 30 7.02 4.06 -5.33
CA ILE A 30 6.01 3.11 -4.82
C ILE A 30 5.05 2.64 -5.91
N GLY A 31 5.24 3.06 -7.15
CA GLY A 31 4.39 2.60 -8.23
C GLY A 31 4.78 3.08 -9.60
N LYS A 32 4.06 2.59 -10.59
CA LYS A 32 4.16 2.95 -12.00
C LYS A 32 2.78 3.20 -12.57
N GLY A 33 2.69 4.16 -13.47
CA GLY A 33 1.46 4.60 -14.11
C GLY A 33 0.95 5.92 -13.56
N ASP A 34 -0.05 6.47 -14.23
CA ASP A 34 -0.58 7.83 -14.03
C ASP A 34 -2.06 7.85 -13.62
N LYS A 35 -2.65 6.69 -13.34
CA LYS A 35 -4.07 6.54 -12.97
C LYS A 35 -4.24 6.45 -11.46
N PHE A 36 -5.43 6.82 -10.98
CA PHE A 36 -5.86 6.68 -9.58
C PHE A 36 -4.88 7.29 -8.56
N LEU A 37 -4.19 8.38 -8.94
CA LEU A 37 -3.10 8.96 -8.15
C LEU A 37 -3.55 9.35 -6.74
N ASP A 38 -4.77 9.85 -6.57
CA ASP A 38 -5.32 10.23 -5.26
C ASP A 38 -5.52 9.00 -4.35
N ILE A 39 -6.00 7.89 -4.93
CA ILE A 39 -6.19 6.61 -4.23
C ILE A 39 -4.84 6.00 -3.83
N ILE A 40 -3.86 6.04 -4.74
CA ILE A 40 -2.48 5.60 -4.47
C ILE A 40 -1.81 6.49 -3.42
N GLN A 41 -2.09 7.80 -3.45
CA GLN A 41 -1.59 8.74 -2.46
C GLN A 41 -2.13 8.42 -1.06
N ALA A 42 -3.40 8.05 -0.93
CA ALA A 42 -3.94 7.56 0.35
C ALA A 42 -3.23 6.27 0.81
N ALA A 43 -3.03 5.32 -0.09
CA ALA A 43 -2.33 4.07 0.20
C ALA A 43 -0.86 4.30 0.64
N ARG A 44 -0.20 5.33 0.09
CA ARG A 44 1.15 5.78 0.46
C ARG A 44 1.23 6.34 1.88
N LEU A 45 0.18 7.03 2.33
CA LEU A 45 0.17 7.68 3.64
C LEU A 45 -0.02 6.69 4.79
N ALA A 46 -0.50 5.47 4.49
CA ALA A 46 -0.70 4.39 5.44
C ALA A 46 0.54 4.17 6.35
N PRO A 47 0.33 3.79 7.63
CA PRO A 47 1.42 3.40 8.50
C PRO A 47 2.01 2.05 8.07
N SER A 48 3.32 1.87 8.22
CA SER A 48 4.01 0.60 8.03
C SER A 48 5.01 0.36 9.15
N ALA A 49 5.20 -0.90 9.52
CA ALA A 49 6.18 -1.30 10.50
C ALA A 49 7.59 -0.92 10.01
N THR A 50 8.37 -0.27 10.89
CA THR A 50 9.70 0.28 10.59
C THR A 50 9.74 1.32 9.45
N ASN A 51 8.59 1.85 9.02
CA ASN A 51 8.48 2.78 7.89
C ASN A 51 9.03 2.23 6.55
N SER A 52 9.05 0.90 6.40
CA SER A 52 9.68 0.23 5.26
C SER A 52 8.96 0.45 3.94
N GLN A 53 7.65 0.77 4.00
CA GLN A 53 6.77 1.03 2.85
C GLN A 53 6.97 -0.03 1.75
N PRO A 54 6.61 -1.29 2.05
CA PRO A 54 6.93 -2.41 1.18
C PRO A 54 5.98 -2.53 -0.01
N TRP A 55 4.95 -1.68 -0.12
CA TRP A 55 3.96 -1.70 -1.20
C TRP A 55 4.50 -1.10 -2.50
N PHE A 56 4.10 -1.71 -3.61
CA PHE A 56 4.36 -1.23 -4.95
C PHE A 56 3.12 -1.43 -5.82
N PHE A 57 2.64 -0.38 -6.48
CA PHE A 57 1.40 -0.38 -7.25
C PHE A 57 1.67 -0.11 -8.73
N VAL A 58 1.12 -0.92 -9.62
CA VAL A 58 1.16 -0.66 -11.07
C VAL A 58 -0.25 -0.41 -11.54
N THR A 59 -0.51 0.77 -12.09
CA THR A 59 -1.84 1.14 -12.58
C THR A 59 -1.90 0.99 -14.09
N ASP A 60 -2.97 0.38 -14.59
CA ASP A 60 -3.22 0.16 -16.02
C ASP A 60 -4.72 0.27 -16.31
N ASP A 61 -5.12 1.27 -17.10
CA ASP A 61 -6.52 1.62 -17.38
C ASP A 61 -7.40 1.64 -16.11
N ASN A 62 -8.23 0.60 -15.92
CA ASN A 62 -9.16 0.41 -14.80
C ASN A 62 -8.65 -0.59 -13.77
N HIS A 63 -7.39 -0.97 -13.86
CA HIS A 63 -6.75 -2.00 -13.04
C HIS A 63 -5.59 -1.43 -12.23
N VAL A 64 -5.43 -1.95 -11.02
CA VAL A 64 -4.27 -1.69 -10.17
C VAL A 64 -3.71 -3.03 -9.71
N TYR A 65 -2.47 -3.29 -10.06
CA TYR A 65 -1.72 -4.47 -9.67
C TYR A 65 -0.89 -4.16 -8.42
N CYS A 66 -1.17 -4.87 -7.34
CA CYS A 66 -0.57 -4.64 -6.04
C CYS A 66 0.54 -5.66 -5.77
N TYR A 67 1.74 -5.15 -5.52
CA TYR A 67 2.94 -5.93 -5.24
C TYR A 67 3.54 -5.53 -3.89
N CYS A 68 4.32 -6.44 -3.31
CA CYS A 68 5.03 -6.24 -2.06
C CYS A 68 6.51 -6.58 -2.26
N ILE A 69 7.43 -5.70 -1.86
CA ILE A 69 8.88 -5.90 -2.00
C ILE A 69 9.31 -7.16 -1.24
N LYS A 70 10.10 -8.03 -1.88
CA LYS A 70 10.71 -9.18 -1.22
C LYS A 70 11.90 -8.70 -0.37
N PRO A 71 11.89 -8.90 0.96
CA PRO A 71 13.05 -8.63 1.77
C PRO A 71 14.21 -9.58 1.40
N SER A 72 15.45 -9.13 1.58
CA SER A 72 16.64 -9.96 1.36
C SER A 72 16.61 -11.24 2.19
N LEU A 73 17.32 -12.28 1.73
CA LEU A 73 17.24 -13.64 2.29
C LEU A 73 17.46 -13.68 3.82
N MET A 74 18.40 -12.88 4.33
CA MET A 74 18.66 -12.75 5.78
C MET A 74 17.51 -12.11 6.57
N LYS A 75 16.78 -11.16 5.97
CA LYS A 75 15.68 -10.41 6.62
C LYS A 75 14.32 -11.09 6.43
N ARG A 76 14.24 -12.11 5.57
CA ARG A 76 12.98 -12.73 5.11
C ARG A 76 12.10 -13.29 6.23
N ILE A 77 12.69 -13.93 7.25
CA ILE A 77 11.93 -14.61 8.32
C ILE A 77 11.16 -13.59 9.17
N ILE A 78 11.78 -12.45 9.48
CA ILE A 78 11.19 -11.42 10.36
C ILE A 78 10.26 -10.50 9.55
N TYR A 79 10.72 -10.04 8.38
CA TYR A 79 10.01 -9.00 7.63
C TYR A 79 8.86 -9.54 6.76
N ASN A 80 8.84 -10.83 6.37
CA ASN A 80 7.74 -11.33 5.52
C ASN A 80 6.38 -11.22 6.20
N LYS A 81 6.28 -11.51 7.49
CA LYS A 81 5.00 -11.43 8.21
C LYS A 81 4.56 -9.97 8.37
N MET A 82 5.50 -9.09 8.73
CA MET A 82 5.24 -7.66 8.92
C MET A 82 4.87 -6.98 7.61
N ASN A 83 5.63 -7.22 6.53
CA ASN A 83 5.36 -6.62 5.21
C ASN A 83 3.98 -7.01 4.67
N ARG A 84 3.49 -8.23 4.95
CA ARG A 84 2.13 -8.65 4.57
C ARG A 84 1.06 -7.91 5.36
N ILE A 85 1.29 -7.64 6.64
CA ILE A 85 0.39 -6.84 7.47
C ILE A 85 0.38 -5.39 6.98
N ASP A 86 1.56 -4.80 6.78
CA ASP A 86 1.72 -3.43 6.25
C ASP A 86 1.04 -3.26 4.89
N MET A 87 1.16 -4.27 4.02
CA MET A 87 0.45 -4.29 2.75
C MET A 87 -1.08 -4.29 2.93
N GLY A 88 -1.60 -5.09 3.87
CA GLY A 88 -3.02 -5.11 4.19
C GLY A 88 -3.54 -3.76 4.69
N ILE A 89 -2.76 -3.06 5.52
CA ILE A 89 -3.09 -1.72 5.99
C ILE A 89 -3.13 -0.73 4.81
N SER A 90 -2.13 -0.76 3.93
CA SER A 90 -2.09 0.09 2.74
C SER A 90 -3.26 -0.18 1.79
N LEU A 91 -3.63 -1.45 1.56
CA LEU A 91 -4.80 -1.82 0.76
C LEU A 91 -6.12 -1.38 1.40
N CYS A 92 -6.21 -1.31 2.73
CA CYS A 92 -7.36 -0.75 3.42
C CYS A 92 -7.50 0.75 3.13
N TYR A 93 -6.40 1.51 3.21
CA TYR A 93 -6.38 2.94 2.86
C TYR A 93 -6.74 3.16 1.39
N PHE A 94 -6.19 2.33 0.50
CA PHE A 94 -6.56 2.31 -0.92
C PHE A 94 -8.07 2.10 -1.10
N TRP A 95 -8.64 1.08 -0.43
CA TRP A 95 -10.05 0.75 -0.55
C TRP A 95 -10.96 1.89 -0.06
N LEU A 96 -10.65 2.47 1.10
CA LEU A 96 -11.39 3.60 1.65
C LEU A 96 -11.32 4.84 0.75
N ALA A 97 -10.14 5.13 0.18
CA ALA A 97 -9.98 6.26 -0.72
C ALA A 97 -10.76 6.05 -2.03
N GLY A 98 -10.73 4.85 -2.62
CA GLY A 98 -11.53 4.60 -3.81
C GLY A 98 -13.04 4.66 -3.54
N LEU A 99 -13.51 4.23 -2.37
CA LEU A 99 -14.91 4.42 -1.96
C LEU A 99 -15.27 5.91 -1.81
N ASN A 100 -14.38 6.72 -1.24
CA ASN A 100 -14.57 8.18 -1.14
C ASN A 100 -14.69 8.84 -2.52
N GLU A 101 -13.92 8.36 -3.48
CA GLU A 101 -13.98 8.79 -4.89
C GLU A 101 -15.10 8.13 -5.70
N ASN A 102 -16.04 7.44 -5.05
CA ASN A 102 -17.19 6.74 -5.64
C ASN A 102 -16.83 5.61 -6.64
N PHE A 103 -15.67 4.98 -6.50
CA PHE A 103 -15.33 3.79 -7.27
C PHE A 103 -15.89 2.51 -6.64
N GLY A 104 -16.49 1.66 -7.48
CA GLY A 104 -16.66 0.25 -7.21
C GLY A 104 -15.33 -0.49 -7.28
N ILE A 105 -14.86 -0.99 -6.14
CA ILE A 105 -13.56 -1.67 -6.01
C ILE A 105 -13.76 -3.18 -5.88
N SER A 106 -13.08 -3.96 -6.72
CA SER A 106 -13.10 -5.43 -6.68
C SER A 106 -11.69 -6.01 -6.68
N PHE A 107 -11.39 -6.82 -5.67
CA PHE A 107 -10.10 -7.52 -5.57
C PHE A 107 -10.18 -8.89 -6.23
N TYR A 108 -9.21 -9.20 -7.10
CA TYR A 108 -9.11 -10.49 -7.77
C TYR A 108 -7.67 -10.98 -7.85
N THR A 109 -7.50 -12.24 -8.25
CA THR A 109 -6.18 -12.82 -8.52
C THR A 109 -6.04 -12.97 -10.02
N ASP A 110 -5.07 -12.30 -10.62
CA ASP A 110 -4.70 -12.49 -12.01
C ASP A 110 -3.54 -13.50 -12.10
N PRO A 111 -3.74 -14.70 -12.69
CA PRO A 111 -2.70 -15.72 -12.79
C PRO A 111 -1.52 -15.30 -13.67
N ASP A 112 -1.78 -14.54 -14.74
CA ASP A 112 -0.76 -14.14 -15.71
C ASP A 112 0.15 -13.08 -15.11
N ILE A 113 -0.44 -12.09 -14.43
CA ILE A 113 0.33 -11.07 -13.70
C ILE A 113 1.11 -11.70 -12.55
N LYS A 114 0.52 -12.66 -11.84
CA LYS A 114 1.20 -13.40 -10.77
C LYS A 114 2.40 -14.19 -11.30
N ALA A 115 2.28 -14.81 -12.47
CA ALA A 115 3.36 -15.57 -13.11
C ALA A 115 4.50 -14.66 -13.60
N ASN A 116 4.16 -13.46 -14.08
CA ASN A 116 5.12 -12.47 -14.57
C ASN A 116 5.68 -11.54 -13.48
N ALA A 117 5.41 -11.81 -12.21
CA ALA A 117 5.93 -11.00 -11.11
C ALA A 117 7.46 -11.11 -11.03
N SER A 118 8.16 -9.97 -11.02
CA SER A 118 9.61 -9.89 -10.90
C SER A 118 10.13 -10.59 -9.63
N ASP A 119 11.33 -11.15 -9.69
CA ASP A 119 11.98 -11.76 -8.54
C ASP A 119 12.12 -10.83 -7.34
N ALA A 120 12.13 -9.51 -7.54
CA ALA A 120 12.21 -8.53 -6.46
C ALA A 120 10.87 -8.29 -5.71
N TYR A 121 9.73 -8.75 -6.25
CA TYR A 121 8.39 -8.44 -5.70
C TYR A 121 7.49 -9.69 -5.57
N TYR A 122 6.73 -9.77 -4.48
CA TYR A 122 5.62 -10.70 -4.34
C TYR A 122 4.35 -10.05 -4.89
N TYR A 123 3.69 -10.72 -5.84
CA TYR A 123 2.33 -10.37 -6.23
C TYR A 123 1.36 -10.60 -5.05
N ILE A 124 0.49 -9.62 -4.80
CA ILE A 124 -0.50 -9.68 -3.73
C ILE A 124 -1.90 -9.89 -4.32
N LYS A 125 -2.40 -8.89 -5.04
CA LYS A 125 -3.75 -8.87 -5.64
C LYS A 125 -3.80 -7.88 -6.81
N SER A 126 -4.74 -8.10 -7.70
CA SER A 126 -5.18 -7.13 -8.70
C SER A 126 -6.48 -6.52 -8.22
N VAL A 127 -6.70 -5.27 -8.60
CA VAL A 127 -7.87 -4.49 -8.22
C VAL A 127 -8.47 -3.90 -9.47
N THR A 128 -9.77 -4.06 -9.68
CA THR A 128 -10.50 -3.32 -10.71
C THR A 128 -11.22 -2.15 -10.04
N LEU A 129 -11.12 -0.97 -10.64
CA LEU A 129 -11.88 0.23 -10.27
C LEU A 129 -12.85 0.56 -11.39
N LYS A 130 -14.13 0.67 -11.04
CA LYS A 130 -15.20 1.08 -11.96
C LYS A 130 -15.95 2.25 -11.34
N GLN A 131 -16.18 3.30 -12.10
CA GLN A 131 -17.15 4.35 -11.75
C GLN A 131 -18.54 3.93 -12.20
#